data_AF-D6M4D2-F1
#
_entry.id   AF-D6M4D2-F1
#
_cell.length_a   1.000
_cell.length_b   1.000
_cell.length_c   1.000
_cell.angle_alpha   90.00
_cell.angle_beta   90.00
_cell.angle_gamma   90.00
#
_symmetry.space_group_name_H-M   'P 1'
#
loop_
_entity.id
_entity.type
_entity.pdbx_description
1 polymer ?
#
loop_
_entity_poly.entity_id
_entity_poly.type
_entity_poly.pdbx_seq_one_letter_code
_entity_poly.pdbx_strand_id
1 'polypeptide(L)'
;MTQSRPSAPQVPADSHALIRVVGARENNLKDVSVELPKRRLTVFTGVSGSGKSSLVFHTVAAESQRLINETYSAFVQGFMPNRARPDVDVLDGLTTAIVVDQQRLGGDPRSTVGTATDAYAMLRVLYSRLGTPHLGGPGAFSFNTATVEASGALTVGKEHARAEKVSFHRTGGGCAHAARGAARSRTWTSRGSTTPRSPSPTAPSWPPATRRAAGTRGCTRSRGCKTRASRSGSSPSASCTTSCTASRSV
;
A
#
# COMPACT_ATOMS: atom_id res chain seq x y z
N MET A 1 -48.82 36.53 -14.93
CA MET A 1 -49.14 35.09 -15.13
C MET A 1 -47.83 34.37 -15.43
N THR A 2 -47.20 33.80 -14.40
CA THR A 2 -45.92 33.09 -14.54
C THR A 2 -46.22 31.69 -15.08
N GLN A 3 -45.98 31.46 -16.36
CA GLN A 3 -46.23 30.15 -16.97
C GLN A 3 -45.26 29.12 -16.36
N SER A 4 -45.82 28.08 -15.74
CA SER A 4 -45.08 26.89 -15.33
C SER A 4 -44.53 26.21 -16.57
N ARG A 5 -43.21 26.18 -16.68
CA ARG A 5 -42.49 25.51 -17.77
C ARG A 5 -42.85 24.01 -17.76
N PRO A 6 -43.23 23.40 -18.89
CA PRO A 6 -43.57 21.98 -18.94
C PRO A 6 -42.37 21.14 -18.52
N SER A 7 -42.58 20.15 -17.65
CA SER A 7 -41.54 19.22 -17.23
C SER A 7 -41.02 18.47 -18.46
N ALA A 8 -39.70 18.51 -18.67
CA ALA A 8 -39.03 17.77 -19.74
C ALA A 8 -39.45 16.27 -19.70
N PRO A 9 -39.50 15.58 -20.86
CA PRO A 9 -39.84 14.16 -20.90
C PRO A 9 -38.92 13.39 -19.97
N GLN A 10 -39.53 12.65 -19.03
CA GLN A 10 -38.78 11.87 -18.06
C GLN A 10 -37.95 10.82 -18.78
N VAL A 11 -36.63 10.94 -18.68
CA VAL A 11 -35.70 9.93 -19.20
C VAL A 11 -35.97 8.64 -18.40
N PRO A 12 -35.82 7.43 -18.96
CA PRO A 12 -36.04 6.18 -18.19
C PRO A 12 -35.27 6.09 -16.87
N ALA A 13 -34.21 6.89 -16.69
CA ALA A 13 -33.49 7.03 -15.42
C ALA A 13 -34.29 7.76 -14.31
N ASP A 14 -35.31 8.55 -14.65
CA ASP A 14 -36.17 9.30 -13.71
C ASP A 14 -37.28 8.46 -13.08
N SER A 15 -37.56 7.26 -13.59
CA SER A 15 -38.54 6.35 -12.99
C SER A 15 -37.99 5.60 -11.77
N HIS A 16 -36.76 5.90 -11.36
CA HIS A 16 -36.09 5.22 -10.25
C HIS A 16 -36.28 5.96 -8.94
N ALA A 17 -36.17 5.22 -7.83
CA ALA A 17 -36.28 5.76 -6.49
C ALA A 17 -35.28 6.91 -6.24
N LEU A 18 -35.64 7.83 -5.36
CA LEU A 18 -34.81 8.97 -4.95
C LEU A 18 -34.02 8.64 -3.69
N ILE A 19 -32.94 9.38 -3.44
CA ILE A 19 -32.35 9.52 -2.10
C ILE A 19 -32.85 10.85 -1.55
N ARG A 20 -33.59 10.81 -0.45
CA ARG A 20 -34.21 12.01 0.15
C ARG A 20 -33.43 12.38 1.40
N VAL A 21 -32.89 13.58 1.41
CA VAL A 21 -32.22 14.20 2.56
C VAL A 21 -33.11 15.32 3.05
N VAL A 22 -33.55 15.29 4.30
CA VAL A 22 -34.40 16.31 4.91
C VAL A 22 -33.76 16.80 6.19
N GLY A 23 -33.62 18.12 6.30
CA GLY A 23 -33.10 18.79 7.48
C GLY A 23 -31.66 18.44 7.84
N ALA A 24 -30.76 18.36 6.84
CA ALA A 24 -29.34 18.11 7.11
C ALA A 24 -28.68 19.33 7.77
N ARG A 25 -28.02 19.10 8.92
CA ARG A 25 -27.36 20.12 9.75
C ARG A 25 -25.90 19.77 10.10
N GLU A 26 -25.39 18.71 9.49
CA GLU A 26 -24.01 18.26 9.67
C GLU A 26 -22.98 19.37 9.37
N ASN A 27 -22.07 19.62 10.31
CA ASN A 27 -21.08 20.70 10.27
C ASN A 27 -21.68 22.10 10.10
N ASN A 28 -21.60 22.65 8.89
CA ASN A 28 -22.04 24.02 8.55
C ASN A 28 -23.30 24.05 7.70
N LEU A 29 -23.97 22.90 7.52
CA LEU A 29 -25.26 22.84 6.84
C LEU A 29 -26.33 23.52 7.69
N LYS A 30 -27.25 24.22 7.02
CA LYS A 30 -28.33 24.99 7.65
C LYS A 30 -29.68 24.43 7.21
N ASP A 31 -30.08 23.33 7.84
CA ASP A 31 -31.37 22.66 7.61
C ASP A 31 -31.65 22.36 6.12
N VAL A 32 -30.66 21.74 5.46
CA VAL A 32 -30.69 21.53 4.02
C VAL A 32 -31.55 20.31 3.67
N SER A 33 -32.54 20.51 2.81
CA SER A 33 -33.37 19.43 2.25
C SER A 33 -33.17 19.31 0.74
N VAL A 34 -32.85 18.12 0.26
CA VAL A 34 -32.60 17.84 -1.16
C VAL A 34 -33.01 16.42 -1.53
N GLU A 35 -33.47 16.24 -2.76
CA GLU A 35 -33.75 14.93 -3.35
C GLU A 35 -32.77 14.64 -4.48
N LEU A 36 -32.08 13.50 -4.39
CA LEU A 36 -31.06 13.08 -5.34
C LEU A 36 -31.61 11.90 -6.17
N PRO A 37 -31.69 12.02 -7.50
CA PRO A 37 -32.17 10.93 -8.34
C PRO A 37 -31.14 9.80 -8.40
N LYS A 38 -31.58 8.56 -8.17
CA LYS A 38 -30.71 7.39 -8.37
C LYS A 38 -30.45 7.17 -9.85
N ARG A 39 -29.36 6.45 -10.15
CA ARG A 39 -28.97 6.05 -11.52
C ARG A 39 -28.77 7.26 -12.44
N ARG A 40 -28.38 8.40 -11.86
CA ARG A 40 -27.93 9.61 -12.53
C ARG A 40 -26.59 10.06 -11.98
N LEU A 41 -25.83 10.75 -12.84
CA LEU A 41 -24.65 11.49 -12.42
C LEU A 41 -25.09 12.82 -11.81
N THR A 42 -25.17 12.86 -10.49
CA THR A 42 -25.44 14.10 -9.76
C THR A 42 -24.13 14.78 -9.39
N VAL A 43 -23.97 16.03 -9.81
CA VAL A 43 -22.77 16.83 -9.53
C VAL A 43 -23.10 17.92 -8.52
N PHE A 44 -22.39 17.93 -7.39
CA PHE A 44 -22.47 19.00 -6.41
C PHE A 44 -21.41 20.06 -6.72
N THR A 45 -21.86 21.27 -7.05
CA THR A 45 -21.01 22.41 -7.39
C THR A 45 -21.27 23.57 -6.43
N GLY A 46 -20.31 24.49 -6.32
CA GLY A 46 -20.37 25.65 -5.44
C GLY A 46 -19.01 26.02 -4.84
N VAL A 47 -18.92 27.22 -4.26
CA VAL A 47 -17.69 27.79 -3.68
C VAL A 47 -17.09 26.92 -2.56
N SER A 48 -15.79 27.05 -2.31
CA SER A 48 -15.16 26.36 -1.17
C SER A 48 -15.86 26.70 0.14
N GLY A 49 -16.01 25.70 1.03
CA GLY A 49 -16.71 25.89 2.31
C GLY A 49 -18.24 25.93 2.23
N SER A 50 -18.87 25.82 1.07
CA SER A 50 -20.35 25.87 0.94
C SER A 50 -21.11 24.69 1.54
N GLY A 51 -20.43 23.68 2.12
CA GLY A 51 -21.08 22.51 2.72
C GLY A 51 -21.29 21.31 1.78
N LYS A 52 -20.77 21.33 0.54
CA LYS A 52 -20.87 20.19 -0.40
C LYS A 52 -20.34 18.89 0.22
N SER A 53 -19.14 18.94 0.78
CA SER A 53 -18.50 17.79 1.40
C SER A 53 -19.24 17.35 2.65
N SER A 54 -19.77 18.31 3.43
CA SER A 54 -20.64 18.04 4.59
C SER A 54 -21.83 17.21 4.17
N LEU A 55 -22.56 17.63 3.13
CA LEU A 55 -23.73 16.92 2.64
C LEU A 55 -23.40 15.54 2.04
N VAL A 56 -22.40 15.46 1.15
CA VAL A 56 -22.11 14.22 0.42
C VAL A 56 -21.35 13.20 1.27
N PHE A 57 -20.25 13.60 1.90
CA PHE A 57 -19.36 12.67 2.61
C PHE A 57 -19.74 12.52 4.08
N HIS A 58 -20.07 13.61 4.76
CA HIS A 58 -20.34 13.57 6.20
C HIS A 58 -21.80 13.27 6.57
N THR A 59 -22.76 13.48 5.66
CA THR A 59 -24.16 13.10 5.87
C THR A 59 -24.50 11.81 5.10
N VAL A 60 -24.56 11.87 3.77
CA VAL A 60 -25.06 10.75 2.93
C VAL A 60 -24.16 9.52 3.02
N ALA A 61 -22.85 9.67 2.75
CA ALA A 61 -21.93 8.54 2.78
C ALA A 61 -21.64 8.04 4.20
N ALA A 62 -21.64 8.93 5.20
CA ALA A 62 -21.46 8.54 6.58
C ALA A 62 -22.60 7.64 7.07
N GLU A 63 -23.86 8.03 6.82
CA GLU A 63 -25.01 7.22 7.21
C GLU A 63 -25.06 5.90 6.45
N SER A 64 -24.81 5.92 5.12
CA SER A 64 -24.77 4.70 4.32
C SER A 64 -23.73 3.70 4.87
N GLN A 65 -22.52 4.18 5.21
CA GLN A 65 -21.50 3.32 5.80
C GLN A 65 -21.89 2.82 7.20
N ARG A 66 -22.54 3.66 8.02
CA ARG A 66 -23.02 3.27 9.36
C ARG A 66 -24.01 2.12 9.27
N LEU A 67 -25.00 2.22 8.38
CA LEU A 67 -26.01 1.18 8.15
C LEU A 67 -25.38 -0.13 7.66
N ILE A 68 -24.36 -0.07 6.80
CA ILE A 68 -23.62 -1.26 6.36
C ILE A 68 -22.84 -1.87 7.53
N ASN A 69 -22.21 -1.04 8.36
CA ASN A 69 -21.44 -1.50 9.51
C ASN A 69 -22.32 -2.27 10.52
N GLU A 70 -23.59 -1.87 10.66
CA GLU A 70 -24.57 -2.56 11.51
C GLU A 70 -24.94 -3.97 11.01
N THR A 71 -24.70 -4.28 9.73
CA THR A 71 -24.94 -5.63 9.18
C THR A 71 -23.86 -6.65 9.54
N TYR A 72 -22.69 -6.21 10.04
CA TYR A 72 -21.62 -7.11 10.48
C TYR A 72 -21.92 -7.72 11.87
N SER A 73 -21.25 -8.83 12.20
CA SER A 73 -21.37 -9.42 13.53
C SER A 73 -20.82 -8.52 14.62
N ALA A 74 -21.37 -8.61 15.84
CA ALA A 74 -20.92 -7.81 17.00
C ALA A 74 -19.40 -7.94 17.27
N PHE A 75 -18.82 -9.12 16.99
CA PHE A 75 -17.38 -9.34 17.09
C PHE A 75 -16.59 -8.43 16.13
N VAL A 76 -17.00 -8.37 14.86
CA VAL A 76 -16.33 -7.54 13.86
C VAL A 76 -16.57 -6.06 14.13
N GLN A 77 -17.78 -5.68 14.55
CA GLN A 77 -18.15 -4.31 14.89
C GLN A 77 -17.22 -3.71 15.97
N GLY A 78 -16.76 -4.50 16.94
CA GLY A 78 -15.81 -4.06 17.96
C GLY A 78 -14.46 -3.56 17.43
N PHE A 79 -14.09 -3.94 16.20
CA PHE A 79 -12.86 -3.49 15.53
C PHE A 79 -13.11 -2.44 14.44
N MET A 80 -14.37 -2.12 14.16
CA MET A 80 -14.74 -1.19 13.09
C MET A 80 -14.76 0.26 13.59
N PRO A 81 -14.52 1.25 12.70
CA PRO A 81 -14.71 2.65 13.05
C PRO A 81 -16.17 2.90 13.43
N ASN A 82 -16.40 3.31 14.67
CA ASN A 82 -17.71 3.75 15.11
C ASN A 82 -17.95 5.17 14.56
N ARG A 83 -18.73 5.27 13.47
CA ARG A 83 -19.14 6.55 12.91
C ARG A 83 -20.38 7.03 13.65
N ALA A 84 -20.32 8.23 14.21
CA ALA A 84 -21.49 8.88 14.79
C ALA A 84 -22.59 9.02 13.74
N ARG A 85 -23.85 8.92 14.17
CA ARG A 85 -25.00 9.21 13.31
C ARG A 85 -24.95 10.71 12.93
N PRO A 86 -25.03 11.06 11.64
CA PRO A 86 -25.02 12.46 11.23
C PRO A 86 -26.29 13.19 11.64
N ASP A 87 -26.20 14.52 11.79
CA ASP A 87 -27.35 15.36 12.13
C ASP A 87 -28.23 15.61 10.89
N VAL A 88 -29.30 14.84 10.78
CA VAL A 88 -30.31 14.89 9.72
C VAL A 88 -31.65 14.35 10.23
N ASP A 89 -32.76 14.97 9.85
CA ASP A 89 -34.09 14.55 10.31
C ASP A 89 -34.56 13.27 9.61
N VAL A 90 -34.50 13.27 8.28
CA VAL A 90 -34.87 12.10 7.46
C VAL A 90 -33.81 11.89 6.39
N LEU A 91 -33.31 10.66 6.32
CA LEU A 91 -32.43 10.23 5.26
C LEU A 91 -32.93 8.88 4.72
N ASP A 92 -33.62 8.94 3.58
CA ASP A 92 -34.35 7.81 3.00
C ASP A 92 -33.82 7.45 1.61
N GLY A 93 -34.04 6.21 1.21
CA GLY A 93 -33.63 5.68 -0.08
C GLY A 93 -32.11 5.53 -0.21
N LEU A 94 -31.35 5.48 0.88
CA LEU A 94 -29.92 5.24 0.82
C LEU A 94 -29.59 3.91 0.13
N THR A 95 -28.52 3.91 -0.64
CA THR A 95 -27.85 2.71 -1.16
C THR A 95 -26.45 2.65 -0.59
N THR A 96 -25.80 1.49 -0.70
CA THR A 96 -24.40 1.34 -0.32
C THR A 96 -23.52 2.38 -1.01
N ALA A 97 -22.87 3.22 -0.22
CA ALA A 97 -21.98 4.25 -0.71
C ALA A 97 -20.55 3.72 -0.77
N ILE A 98 -19.92 3.85 -1.94
CA ILE A 98 -18.49 3.64 -2.12
C ILE A 98 -17.87 5.02 -2.26
N VAL A 99 -17.07 5.43 -1.28
CA VAL A 99 -16.42 6.74 -1.28
C VAL A 99 -15.09 6.62 -2.02
N VAL A 100 -14.93 7.44 -3.05
CA VAL A 100 -13.66 7.61 -3.77
C VAL A 100 -13.20 9.04 -3.57
N ASP A 101 -12.11 9.22 -2.83
CA ASP A 101 -11.55 10.53 -2.51
C ASP A 101 -10.08 10.64 -2.95
N GLN A 102 -9.42 11.73 -2.54
CA GLN A 102 -8.02 12.00 -2.84
C GLN A 102 -7.07 11.59 -1.70
N GLN A 103 -7.55 10.86 -0.69
CA GLN A 103 -6.69 10.40 0.39
C GLN A 103 -5.62 9.47 -0.19
N ARG A 104 -4.38 9.66 0.28
CA ARG A 104 -3.26 8.86 -0.19
C ARG A 104 -3.44 7.43 0.28
N LEU A 105 -3.31 6.48 -0.64
CA LEU A 105 -3.04 5.08 -0.29
C LEU A 105 -1.75 5.03 0.55
N GLY A 106 -1.74 4.19 1.59
CA GLY A 106 -0.68 4.15 2.61
C GLY A 106 0.74 4.13 2.04
N GLY A 107 1.67 4.82 2.71
CA GLY A 107 3.02 5.10 2.21
C GLY A 107 4.06 4.02 2.46
N ASP A 108 3.69 2.75 2.62
CA ASP A 108 4.69 1.69 2.76
C ASP A 108 5.45 1.53 1.43
N PRO A 109 6.80 1.49 1.41
CA PRO A 109 7.58 1.29 0.18
C PRO A 109 7.24 0.02 -0.60
N ARG A 110 6.58 -0.96 0.03
CA ARG A 110 6.07 -2.19 -0.58
C ARG A 110 4.68 -2.02 -1.20
N SER A 111 4.02 -0.89 -0.97
CA SER A 111 2.76 -0.51 -1.60
C SER A 111 3.06 0.05 -2.99
N THR A 112 2.88 -0.80 -4.00
CA THR A 112 3.02 -0.46 -5.41
C THR A 112 1.64 -0.47 -6.09
N VAL A 113 1.56 0.06 -7.31
CA VAL A 113 0.34 -0.06 -8.13
C VAL A 113 -0.10 -1.52 -8.29
N GLY A 114 0.87 -2.43 -8.44
CA GLY A 114 0.59 -3.86 -8.58
C GLY A 114 -0.02 -4.49 -7.33
N THR A 115 0.36 -4.04 -6.13
CA THR A 115 -0.27 -4.51 -4.87
C THR A 115 -1.61 -3.84 -4.61
N ALA A 116 -1.79 -2.57 -5.01
CA ALA A 116 -3.04 -1.85 -4.80
C ALA A 116 -4.20 -2.33 -5.70
N THR A 117 -3.86 -2.90 -6.87
CA THR A 117 -4.82 -3.38 -7.87
C THR A 117 -4.98 -4.90 -7.87
N ASP A 118 -4.32 -5.61 -6.95
CA ASP A 118 -4.16 -7.08 -6.94
C ASP A 118 -3.55 -7.69 -8.21
N ALA A 119 -3.11 -6.88 -9.18
CA ALA A 119 -2.41 -7.35 -10.37
C ALA A 119 -1.17 -8.17 -10.01
N TYR A 120 -0.42 -7.74 -9.00
CA TYR A 120 0.75 -8.47 -8.51
C TYR A 120 0.38 -9.84 -7.92
N ALA A 121 -0.77 -9.97 -7.25
CA ALA A 121 -1.22 -11.25 -6.73
C ALA A 121 -1.49 -12.24 -7.88
N MET A 122 -2.16 -11.79 -8.94
CA MET A 122 -2.41 -12.58 -10.14
C MET A 122 -1.11 -12.95 -10.86
N LEU A 123 -0.17 -12.01 -11.00
CA LEU A 123 1.13 -12.26 -11.61
C LEU A 123 1.93 -13.32 -10.84
N ARG A 124 1.92 -13.29 -9.49
CA ARG A 124 2.58 -14.34 -8.69
C ARG A 124 2.03 -15.74 -8.98
N VAL A 125 0.71 -15.87 -9.16
CA VAL A 125 0.09 -17.14 -9.55
C VAL A 125 0.53 -17.55 -10.96
N LEU A 126 0.50 -16.62 -11.90
CA LEU A 126 0.90 -16.85 -13.29
C LEU A 126 2.36 -17.33 -13.39
N TYR A 127 3.30 -16.59 -12.79
CA TYR A 127 4.72 -16.94 -12.80
C TYR A 127 5.03 -18.20 -11.98
N SER A 128 4.26 -18.51 -10.94
CA SER A 128 4.42 -19.79 -10.24
C SER A 128 4.07 -21.00 -11.09
N ARG A 129 3.21 -20.84 -12.10
CA ARG A 129 2.76 -21.95 -12.97
C ARG A 129 3.54 -22.03 -14.28
N LEU A 130 3.87 -20.87 -14.85
CA LEU A 130 4.44 -20.77 -16.21
C LEU A 130 5.85 -20.18 -16.24
N GLY A 131 6.35 -19.70 -15.09
CA GLY A 131 7.67 -19.09 -15.00
C GLY A 131 8.77 -20.10 -15.29
N THR A 132 9.66 -19.74 -16.21
CA THR A 132 10.91 -20.47 -16.46
C THR A 132 12.08 -19.56 -16.10
N PRO A 133 12.94 -19.93 -15.13
CA PRO A 133 12.90 -21.15 -14.33
C PRO A 133 11.75 -21.15 -13.30
N HIS A 134 11.31 -22.34 -12.90
CA HIS A 134 10.29 -22.50 -11.86
C HIS A 134 10.91 -22.31 -10.46
N LEU A 135 10.46 -21.29 -9.74
CA LEU A 135 11.02 -20.90 -8.42
C LEU A 135 10.17 -21.37 -7.22
N GLY A 136 9.07 -22.10 -7.47
CA GLY A 136 8.15 -22.58 -6.45
C GLY A 136 6.77 -21.93 -6.51
N GLY A 137 6.00 -22.05 -5.43
CA GLY A 137 4.64 -21.49 -5.36
C GLY A 137 4.59 -19.96 -5.36
N PRO A 138 3.39 -19.34 -5.38
CA PRO A 138 3.21 -17.89 -5.48
C PRO A 138 3.96 -17.08 -4.41
N GLY A 139 4.22 -17.67 -3.23
CA GLY A 139 5.01 -17.06 -2.15
C GLY A 139 6.45 -16.75 -2.55
N ALA A 140 7.07 -17.59 -3.40
CA ALA A 140 8.42 -17.40 -3.91
C ALA A 140 8.55 -16.17 -4.82
N PHE A 141 7.43 -15.69 -5.36
CA PHE A 141 7.38 -14.48 -6.18
C PHE A 141 6.95 -13.24 -5.41
N SER A 142 6.78 -13.33 -4.07
CA SER A 142 6.31 -12.22 -3.23
C SER A 142 7.44 -11.47 -2.53
N PHE A 143 7.59 -10.17 -2.79
CA PHE A 143 8.55 -9.32 -2.06
C PHE A 143 8.16 -9.03 -0.59
N ASN A 144 6.92 -9.36 -0.20
CA ASN A 144 6.40 -9.18 1.17
C ASN A 144 6.59 -10.42 2.05
N THR A 145 6.90 -11.57 1.46
CA THR A 145 7.04 -12.84 2.19
C THR A 145 8.50 -13.25 2.22
N ALA A 146 9.10 -13.29 3.42
CA ALA A 146 10.45 -13.82 3.60
C ALA A 146 10.45 -15.35 3.49
N THR A 147 11.57 -15.91 3.03
CA THR A 147 11.85 -17.35 3.15
C THR A 147 11.97 -17.72 4.62
N VAL A 148 11.33 -18.82 5.00
CA VAL A 148 11.39 -19.35 6.37
C VAL A 148 11.89 -20.78 6.37
N GLU A 149 12.77 -21.07 7.30
CA GLU A 149 13.27 -22.40 7.62
C GLU A 149 12.97 -22.70 9.08
N ALA A 150 12.42 -23.89 9.33
CA ALA A 150 12.19 -24.40 10.67
C ALA A 150 12.61 -25.86 10.73
N SER A 151 13.09 -26.32 11.89
CA SER A 151 13.32 -27.74 12.14
C SER A 151 12.75 -28.12 13.49
N GLY A 152 11.97 -29.19 13.54
CA GLY A 152 11.44 -29.78 14.77
C GLY A 152 11.65 -31.28 14.80
N ALA A 153 11.12 -31.96 15.82
CA ALA A 153 11.07 -33.40 15.87
C ALA A 153 9.61 -33.86 15.92
N LEU A 154 9.24 -34.80 15.06
CA LEU A 154 7.94 -35.47 15.09
C LEU A 154 8.15 -36.85 15.73
N THR A 155 7.37 -37.11 16.78
CA THR A 155 7.34 -38.42 17.43
C THR A 155 6.19 -39.21 16.85
N VAL A 156 6.50 -40.26 16.08
CA VAL A 156 5.48 -41.12 15.46
C VAL A 156 5.40 -42.43 16.25
N GLY A 157 4.27 -42.68 16.91
CA GLY A 157 3.95 -43.92 17.64
C GLY A 157 3.76 -43.75 19.16
N LYS A 158 2.90 -44.59 19.76
CA LYS A 158 2.53 -44.54 21.20
C LYS A 158 3.42 -45.39 22.12
N GLU A 159 4.16 -46.38 21.61
CA GLU A 159 4.89 -47.34 22.47
C GLU A 159 6.40 -47.44 22.18
N HIS A 160 6.86 -47.08 20.97
CA HIS A 160 8.28 -46.86 20.66
C HIS A 160 8.44 -45.54 19.89
N ALA A 161 8.45 -44.45 20.65
CA ALA A 161 8.59 -43.09 20.17
C ALA A 161 9.97 -42.84 19.54
N ARG A 162 10.10 -43.03 18.22
CA ARG A 162 11.27 -42.54 17.47
C ARG A 162 11.04 -41.08 17.11
N ALA A 163 11.80 -40.18 17.74
CA ALA A 163 11.79 -38.77 17.38
C ALA A 163 12.53 -38.60 16.04
N GLU A 164 11.79 -38.26 14.99
CA GLU A 164 12.34 -37.97 13.67
C GLU A 164 12.48 -36.46 13.49
N LYS A 165 13.68 -35.99 13.16
CA LYS A 165 13.91 -34.56 12.87
C LYS A 165 13.25 -34.22 11.53
N VAL A 166 12.26 -33.34 11.56
CA VAL A 166 11.57 -32.85 10.37
C VAL A 166 11.97 -31.40 10.13
N SER A 167 12.50 -31.13 8.94
CA SER A 167 12.76 -29.78 8.45
C SER A 167 11.60 -29.31 7.58
N PHE A 168 11.22 -28.06 7.78
CA PHE A 168 10.24 -27.34 6.98
C PHE A 168 10.92 -26.14 6.34
N HIS A 169 10.88 -26.08 5.02
CA HIS A 169 11.41 -24.96 4.24
C HIS A 169 10.28 -24.39 3.37
N ARG A 170 10.04 -23.08 3.48
CA ARG A 170 9.10 -22.35 2.61
C ARG A 170 9.81 -21.17 1.96
N THR A 171 9.95 -21.24 0.64
CA THR A 171 10.52 -20.17 -0.18
C THR A 171 9.61 -18.94 -0.19
N GLY A 172 10.17 -17.79 0.14
CA GLY A 172 9.58 -16.47 -0.05
C GLY A 172 10.37 -15.68 -1.09
N GLY A 173 9.72 -14.72 -1.76
CA GLY A 173 10.38 -13.83 -2.73
C GLY A 173 11.04 -12.60 -2.11
N GLY A 174 10.85 -12.38 -0.80
CA GLY A 174 11.36 -11.23 -0.08
C GLY A 174 12.78 -11.49 0.44
N CYS A 175 13.72 -10.62 0.06
CA CYS A 175 15.02 -10.56 0.72
C CYS A 175 14.85 -10.05 2.15
N ALA A 176 15.13 -10.88 3.16
CA ALA A 176 15.00 -10.51 4.59
C ALA A 176 15.81 -9.25 4.97
N HIS A 177 16.85 -8.90 4.22
CA HIS A 177 17.66 -7.71 4.44
C HIS A 177 17.08 -6.40 3.90
N ALA A 178 16.11 -6.43 2.98
CA ALA A 178 15.55 -5.23 2.35
C ALA A 178 14.46 -4.55 3.20
N ALA A 179 14.02 -5.18 4.30
CA ALA A 179 13.00 -4.66 5.21
C ALA A 179 13.50 -3.55 6.16
N ARG A 180 14.83 -3.40 6.30
CA ARG A 180 15.42 -2.33 7.14
C ARG A 180 15.63 -1.09 6.27
N GLY A 181 14.68 -0.16 6.36
CA GLY A 181 14.72 1.09 5.62
C GLY A 181 16.05 1.83 5.78
N ALA A 182 16.70 2.08 4.65
CA ALA A 182 17.44 3.31 4.36
C ALA A 182 17.85 3.26 2.88
N ALA A 183 17.36 4.22 2.11
CA ALA A 183 17.89 4.53 0.80
C ALA A 183 19.40 4.81 0.92
N ARG A 184 20.22 3.80 0.68
CA ARG A 184 21.61 3.96 0.28
C ARG A 184 21.72 3.23 -1.04
N SER A 185 21.88 4.01 -2.12
CA SER A 185 22.31 3.52 -3.42
C SER A 185 23.63 2.78 -3.25
N ARG A 186 23.56 1.46 -3.02
CA ARG A 186 24.68 0.58 -3.29
C ARG A 186 24.51 0.14 -4.73
N THR A 187 25.29 0.77 -5.61
CA THR A 187 25.62 0.20 -6.90
C THR A 187 26.12 -1.22 -6.66
N TRP A 188 25.37 -2.18 -7.17
CA TRP A 188 25.76 -3.59 -7.18
C TRP A 188 26.86 -3.73 -8.23
N THR A 189 28.13 -3.61 -7.83
CA THR A 189 29.23 -4.03 -8.68
C THR A 189 29.36 -5.54 -8.55
N SER A 190 28.90 -6.26 -9.56
CA SER A 190 29.15 -7.69 -9.71
C SER A 190 30.64 -7.93 -9.75
N ARG A 191 31.21 -8.42 -8.64
CA ARG A 191 32.57 -8.93 -8.60
C ARG A 191 32.53 -10.26 -9.34
N GLY A 192 33.03 -10.28 -10.57
CA GLY A 192 32.97 -11.44 -11.46
C GLY A 192 33.67 -12.65 -10.86
N SER A 193 32.92 -13.72 -10.65
CA SER A 193 33.46 -15.07 -10.53
C SER A 193 33.51 -15.67 -11.93
N THR A 194 34.73 -15.83 -12.44
CA THR A 194 35.05 -16.44 -13.73
C THR A 194 34.52 -17.88 -13.78
N THR A 195 33.57 -18.14 -14.67
CA THR A 195 33.20 -19.50 -15.11
C THR A 195 33.20 -19.51 -16.64
N PRO A 196 33.69 -20.58 -17.30
CA PRO A 196 33.90 -20.56 -18.75
C PRO A 196 32.57 -20.63 -19.50
N ARG A 197 32.41 -19.71 -20.46
CA ARG A 197 31.25 -19.63 -21.36
C ARG A 197 31.26 -20.76 -22.39
N SER A 198 30.14 -21.45 -22.54
CA SER A 198 29.75 -22.09 -23.81
C SER A 198 28.96 -21.09 -24.68
N PRO A 199 29.06 -21.13 -26.02
CA PRO A 199 28.43 -20.12 -26.87
C PRO A 199 26.93 -20.43 -27.09
N SER A 200 26.09 -19.41 -26.94
CA SER A 200 24.70 -19.40 -27.43
C SER A 200 24.58 -18.34 -28.55
N PRO A 201 23.65 -18.52 -29.51
CA PRO A 201 23.58 -17.69 -30.70
C PRO A 201 22.98 -16.31 -30.44
N THR A 202 23.35 -15.39 -31.32
CA THR A 202 23.06 -13.95 -31.39
C THR A 202 21.59 -13.56 -31.23
N ALA A 203 21.33 -12.52 -30.43
CA ALA A 203 20.10 -11.71 -30.42
C ALA A 203 20.44 -10.26 -30.84
N PRO A 204 19.51 -9.51 -31.48
CA PRO A 204 19.80 -8.24 -32.14
C PRO A 204 19.87 -7.04 -31.18
N SER A 205 20.75 -6.09 -31.47
CA SER A 205 21.02 -4.88 -30.69
C SER A 205 20.00 -3.76 -30.95
N TRP A 206 19.50 -3.15 -29.87
CA TRP A 206 18.80 -1.86 -29.90
C TRP A 206 19.77 -0.71 -29.55
N PRO A 207 19.60 0.51 -30.09
CA PRO A 207 20.53 1.62 -29.86
C PRO A 207 20.30 2.29 -28.48
N PRO A 208 21.34 2.88 -27.86
CA PRO A 208 21.23 3.50 -26.55
C PRO A 208 20.62 4.91 -26.61
N ALA A 209 19.68 5.19 -25.70
CA ALA A 209 19.18 6.53 -25.43
C ALA A 209 20.21 7.36 -24.66
N THR A 210 20.50 8.57 -25.14
CA THR A 210 21.42 9.54 -24.53
C THR A 210 20.85 10.11 -23.23
N ARG A 211 21.60 10.01 -22.13
CA ARG A 211 21.30 10.69 -20.85
C ARG A 211 22.34 11.79 -20.60
N ARG A 212 21.84 13.02 -20.45
CA ARG A 212 22.59 14.22 -20.03
C ARG A 212 23.13 14.02 -18.59
N ALA A 213 24.41 14.28 -18.38
CA ALA A 213 25.08 14.22 -17.08
C ALA A 213 24.72 15.44 -16.20
N ALA A 214 24.42 15.19 -14.92
CA ALA A 214 24.37 16.21 -13.87
C ALA A 214 25.52 15.97 -12.88
N GLY A 215 26.23 17.05 -12.53
CA GLY A 215 27.56 17.03 -11.92
C GLY A 215 27.68 16.37 -10.54
N THR A 216 28.79 15.67 -10.35
CA THR A 216 29.25 15.07 -9.09
C THR A 216 29.92 16.10 -8.19
N ARG A 217 29.44 16.27 -6.94
CA ARG A 217 30.19 16.93 -5.86
C ARG A 217 31.02 15.88 -5.12
N GLY A 218 32.32 16.12 -4.98
CA GLY A 218 33.26 15.21 -4.31
C GLY A 218 33.22 15.36 -2.78
N CYS A 219 33.29 14.24 -2.06
CA CYS A 219 33.64 14.19 -0.64
C CYS A 219 35.06 13.61 -0.51
N THR A 220 35.98 14.37 0.09
CA THR A 220 37.29 13.86 0.52
C THR A 220 37.16 13.18 1.88
N ARG A 221 37.71 11.96 2.01
CA ARG A 221 37.79 11.18 3.26
C ARG A 221 39.19 11.37 3.85
N SER A 222 39.31 11.87 5.07
CA SER A 222 40.50 11.67 5.90
C SER A 222 40.21 10.58 6.94
N ARG A 223 41.15 9.63 7.10
CA ARG A 223 41.10 8.61 8.16
C ARG A 223 42.08 9.02 9.25
N GLY A 224 41.58 9.35 10.44
CA GLY A 224 42.41 9.50 11.64
C GLY A 224 42.18 8.32 12.57
N CYS A 225 43.20 7.48 12.79
CA CYS A 225 43.17 6.42 13.79
C CYS A 225 44.00 6.90 14.99
N LYS A 226 43.39 7.07 16.17
CA LYS A 226 44.13 7.28 17.43
C LYS A 226 44.27 5.94 18.16
N THR A 227 45.49 5.49 18.34
CA THR A 227 45.86 4.38 19.22
C THR A 227 45.97 4.88 20.67
N ARG A 228 45.28 4.24 21.61
CA ARG A 228 45.46 4.46 23.05
C ARG A 228 46.18 3.24 23.64
N ALA A 229 47.36 3.43 24.22
CA ALA A 229 48.08 2.35 24.89
C ALA A 229 47.40 1.99 26.23
N SER A 230 47.13 0.70 26.47
CA SER A 230 46.67 0.18 27.77
C SER A 230 47.86 -0.32 28.59
N ARG A 231 47.99 0.17 29.83
CA ARG A 231 48.87 -0.42 30.85
C ARG A 231 48.10 -1.50 31.62
N SER A 232 47.90 -2.65 30.99
CA SER A 232 47.62 -3.96 31.61
C SER A 232 47.34 -4.95 30.48
N GLY A 233 47.91 -6.15 30.56
CA GLY A 233 48.07 -7.10 29.45
C GLY A 233 46.79 -7.73 28.91
N SER A 234 46.02 -6.99 28.12
CA SER A 234 44.95 -7.51 27.25
C SER A 234 45.00 -6.80 25.88
N SER A 235 44.80 -7.56 24.79
CA SER A 235 45.00 -7.14 23.38
C SER A 235 44.26 -5.87 22.97
N PRO A 236 44.82 -5.03 22.06
CA PRO A 236 44.27 -3.71 21.76
C PRO A 236 43.03 -3.80 20.87
N SER A 237 41.93 -3.17 21.28
CA SER A 237 40.75 -2.93 20.43
C SER A 237 40.82 -1.54 19.78
N ALA A 238 40.80 -1.48 18.45
CA ALA A 238 40.74 -0.21 17.70
C ALA A 238 39.29 0.22 17.47
N SER A 239 38.91 1.42 17.91
CA SER A 239 37.63 2.05 17.56
C SER A 239 37.85 3.11 16.47
N CYS A 240 37.20 2.93 15.32
CA CYS A 240 37.22 3.89 14.20
C CYS A 240 35.90 4.65 14.16
N THR A 241 35.91 5.91 14.59
CA THR A 241 34.74 6.80 14.48
C THR A 241 34.85 7.62 13.19
N THR A 242 33.81 7.61 12.35
CA THR A 242 33.74 8.48 11.16
C THR A 242 32.95 9.74 11.53
N SER A 243 33.60 10.90 11.55
CA SER A 243 32.91 12.19 11.64
C SER A 243 32.76 12.80 10.25
N CYS A 244 31.55 13.28 9.93
CA CYS A 244 31.27 14.09 8.74
C CYS A 244 30.98 15.52 9.21
N THR A 245 31.90 16.44 8.97
CA THR A 245 31.67 17.87 9.17
C THR A 245 31.24 18.48 7.84
N ALA A 246 30.04 19.06 7.79
CA ALA A 246 29.59 19.82 6.63
C ALA A 246 30.04 21.29 6.79
N SER A 247 30.96 21.76 5.95
CA SER A 247 31.22 23.20 5.83
C SER A 247 30.21 23.80 4.84
N ARG A 248 29.45 24.79 5.29
CA ARG A 248 28.73 25.71 4.40
C ARG A 248 29.71 26.82 4.02
N SER A 249 30.07 26.93 2.75
CA SER A 249 30.49 28.20 2.17
C SER A 249 29.23 28.96 1.74
N VAL A 250 29.17 30.24 2.09
CA VAL A 250 28.10 31.20 1.74
C VAL A 250 27.81 31.21 0.25
#